data_AF-A0A940XAC6-F1
#
_entry.id   AF-A0A940XAC6-F1
#
_cell.length_a   1.000
_cell.length_b   1.000
_cell.length_c   1.000
_cell.angle_alpha   90.00
_cell.angle_beta   90.00
_cell.angle_gamma   90.00
#
_symmetry.space_group_name_H-M   'P 1'
#
loop_
_entity.id
_entity.type
_entity.pdbx_description
1 polymer ?
#
loop_
_entity_poly.entity_id
_entity_poly.type
_entity_poly.pdbx_seq_one_letter_code
_entity_poly.pdbx_strand_id
1 'polypeptide(L)'
;MAFFLIISLYGLVLVESIWNKILLLSLPLFLIVQAVRTFKVFILFENRLLIKRPLSLKLFNNFYSLSDIKEIEFKSLKGMHKGNILIVWTKYTSSKQDESFSFNLRKDEVCFFSENLKKLGIEVKDEGFNYL
;
A
#
# COMPACT_ATOMS: atom_id res chain seq x y z
N MET A 1 39.59 12.76 -40.62
CA MET A 1 39.25 13.03 -39.20
C MET A 1 37.86 13.64 -39.02
N ALA A 2 37.45 14.67 -39.78
CA ALA A 2 36.13 15.32 -39.63
C ALA A 2 34.92 14.37 -39.78
N PHE A 3 34.99 13.38 -40.67
CA PHE A 3 33.91 12.40 -40.89
C PHE A 3 33.61 11.53 -39.66
N PHE A 4 34.64 11.18 -38.87
CA PHE A 4 34.48 10.37 -37.66
C PHE A 4 33.81 11.16 -36.53
N LEU A 5 34.11 12.46 -36.43
CA LEU A 5 33.45 13.37 -35.47
C LEU A 5 31.96 13.51 -35.76
N ILE A 6 31.57 13.61 -37.02
CA ILE A 6 30.16 13.72 -37.42
C ILE A 6 29.38 12.46 -37.07
N ILE A 7 29.95 11.27 -37.31
CA ILE A 7 29.30 10.00 -36.96
C ILE A 7 29.15 9.84 -35.44
N SER A 8 30.17 10.18 -34.65
CA SER A 8 30.07 10.16 -33.18
C SER A 8 29.01 11.12 -32.66
N LEU A 9 28.95 12.35 -33.19
CA LEU A 9 27.93 13.33 -32.81
C LEU A 9 26.52 12.84 -33.18
N TYR A 10 26.35 12.29 -34.37
CA TYR A 10 25.04 11.78 -34.83
C TYR A 10 24.59 10.55 -34.03
N GLY A 11 25.52 9.65 -33.68
CA GLY A 11 25.26 8.51 -32.80
C GLY A 11 24.82 8.93 -31.40
N LEU A 12 25.45 9.97 -30.85
CA LEU A 12 25.12 10.49 -29.52
C LEU A 12 23.73 11.13 -29.48
N VAL A 13 23.36 11.91 -30.51
CA VAL A 13 22.02 12.49 -30.67
C VAL A 13 20.94 11.41 -30.83
N LEU A 14 21.23 10.34 -31.59
CA LEU A 14 20.32 9.21 -31.74
C LEU A 14 20.10 8.45 -30.43
N VAL A 15 21.17 8.20 -29.68
CA VAL A 15 21.11 7.51 -28.38
C VAL A 15 20.31 8.36 -27.38
N GLU A 16 20.59 9.65 -27.25
CA GLU A 16 19.80 10.55 -26.40
C GLU A 16 18.33 10.61 -26.80
N SER A 17 18.02 10.62 -28.10
CA SER A 17 16.64 10.60 -28.60
C SER A 17 15.88 9.32 -28.23
N ILE A 18 16.53 8.16 -28.33
CA ILE A 18 15.94 6.86 -27.97
C ILE A 18 15.73 6.78 -26.45
N TRP A 19 16.73 7.17 -25.65
CA TRP A 19 16.60 7.19 -24.19
C TRP A 19 15.52 8.14 -23.73
N ASN A 20 15.41 9.34 -24.32
CA ASN A 20 14.34 10.27 -24.01
C ASN A 20 12.96 9.69 -24.35
N LYS A 21 12.80 8.98 -25.46
CA LYS A 21 11.53 8.31 -25.81
C LYS A 21 11.18 7.18 -24.83
N ILE A 22 12.16 6.38 -24.41
CA ILE A 22 11.97 5.30 -23.42
C ILE A 22 11.62 5.89 -22.04
N LEU A 23 12.30 6.95 -21.62
CA LEU A 23 12.00 7.69 -20.38
C LEU A 23 10.59 8.28 -20.42
N LEU A 24 10.21 8.92 -21.52
CA LEU A 24 8.89 9.55 -21.69
C LEU A 24 7.75 8.52 -21.61
N LEU A 25 7.97 7.29 -22.11
CA LEU A 25 6.98 6.20 -22.06
C LEU A 25 6.95 5.47 -20.70
N SER A 26 8.12 5.28 -20.07
CA SER A 26 8.22 4.52 -18.81
C SER A 26 7.81 5.33 -17.57
N LEU A 27 8.02 6.65 -17.57
CA LEU A 27 7.65 7.53 -16.45
C LEU A 27 6.14 7.54 -16.13
N PRO A 28 5.21 7.76 -17.09
CA PRO A 28 3.78 7.71 -16.80
C PRO A 28 3.34 6.30 -16.38
N LEU A 29 3.93 5.26 -16.97
CA LEU A 29 3.63 3.87 -16.62
C LEU A 29 4.05 3.56 -15.18
N PHE A 30 5.22 4.06 -14.75
CA PHE A 30 5.68 4.00 -13.36
C PHE A 30 4.75 4.77 -12.41
N LEU A 31 4.33 5.98 -12.78
CA LEU A 31 3.40 6.78 -11.96
C LEU A 31 2.03 6.11 -11.82
N ILE A 32 1.50 5.50 -12.88
CA ILE A 32 0.24 4.73 -12.83
C ILE A 32 0.39 3.51 -11.92
N VAL A 33 1.48 2.75 -12.05
CA VAL A 33 1.73 1.59 -11.18
C VAL A 33 1.86 2.01 -9.71
N GLN A 34 2.54 3.12 -9.44
CA GLN A 34 2.64 3.67 -8.08
C GLN A 34 1.28 4.14 -7.54
N ALA A 35 0.50 4.85 -8.35
CA ALA A 35 -0.84 5.28 -7.98
C ALA A 35 -1.73 4.09 -7.62
N VAL A 36 -1.77 3.05 -8.47
CA VAL A 36 -2.55 1.84 -8.22
C VAL A 36 -2.01 1.08 -7.00
N ARG A 37 -0.69 1.01 -6.78
CA ARG A 37 -0.10 0.34 -5.61
C ARG A 37 -0.53 0.97 -4.28
N THR A 38 -0.89 2.25 -4.31
CA THR A 38 -1.31 3.00 -3.13
C THR A 38 -2.75 2.69 -2.71
N PHE A 39 -3.60 2.18 -3.62
CA PHE A 39 -5.02 1.90 -3.34
C PHE A 39 -5.23 0.56 -2.63
N LYS A 40 -4.97 0.48 -1.33
CA LYS A 40 -5.45 -0.67 -0.53
C LYS A 40 -6.88 -0.42 -0.06
N VAL A 41 -7.78 -1.38 -0.25
CA VAL A 41 -9.16 -1.29 0.24
C VAL A 41 -9.34 -2.27 1.40
N PHE A 42 -9.86 -1.75 2.51
CA PHE A 42 -10.13 -2.47 3.73
C PHE A 42 -11.64 -2.47 3.98
N ILE A 43 -12.26 -3.65 4.01
CA ILE A 43 -13.70 -3.79 4.27
C ILE A 43 -13.89 -4.76 5.44
N LEU A 44 -14.53 -4.25 6.49
CA LEU A 44 -14.91 -5.04 7.66
C LEU A 44 -16.35 -5.53 7.48
N PHE A 45 -16.55 -6.84 7.53
CA PHE A 45 -17.86 -7.49 7.62
C PHE A 45 -18.05 -8.06 9.03
N GLU A 46 -19.29 -8.42 9.39
CA GLU A 46 -19.63 -8.95 10.72
C GLU A 46 -18.76 -10.14 11.16
N ASN A 47 -18.37 -11.02 10.24
CA ASN A 47 -17.59 -12.23 10.55
C ASN A 47 -16.29 -12.36 9.74
N ARG A 48 -15.96 -11.38 8.89
CA ARG A 48 -14.85 -11.50 7.92
C ARG A 48 -14.21 -10.16 7.66
N LEU A 49 -12.92 -10.20 7.35
CA LEU A 49 -12.13 -9.03 6.98
C LEU A 49 -11.61 -9.23 5.56
N LEU A 50 -11.98 -8.32 4.66
CA LEU A 50 -11.55 -8.34 3.27
C LEU A 50 -10.46 -7.30 3.05
N ILE A 51 -9.29 -7.77 2.62
CA ILE A 51 -8.19 -6.93 2.21
C ILE A 51 -8.02 -7.07 0.69
N LYS A 52 -8.35 -6.00 -0.03
CA LYS A 52 -8.15 -5.91 -1.48
C LYS A 52 -6.82 -5.23 -1.78
N ARG A 53 -5.89 -5.98 -2.38
CA ARG A 53 -4.67 -5.45 -3.00
C ARG A 53 -4.89 -5.36 -4.53
N PRO A 54 -4.89 -4.16 -5.13
CA PRO A 54 -5.30 -3.97 -6.53
C PRO A 54 -4.28 -4.49 -7.56
N LEU A 55 -3.05 -4.83 -7.15
CA LEU A 55 -1.94 -5.11 -8.08
C LEU A 55 -1.22 -6.43 -7.87
N SER A 56 -1.76 -7.33 -7.05
CA SER A 56 -1.29 -8.71 -7.11
C SER A 56 -1.79 -9.30 -8.44
N LEU A 57 -0.88 -9.74 -9.32
CA LEU A 57 -1.19 -10.50 -10.56
C LEU A 57 -2.21 -11.63 -10.32
N LYS A 58 -2.25 -12.08 -9.08
CA LYS A 58 -3.31 -12.82 -8.44
C LYS A 58 -4.36 -11.83 -7.91
N LEU A 59 -5.49 -11.67 -8.61
CA LEU A 59 -6.77 -11.04 -8.20
C LEU A 59 -7.38 -11.72 -6.96
N PHE A 60 -6.58 -11.92 -5.92
CA PHE A 60 -6.98 -12.63 -4.72
C PHE A 60 -7.49 -11.57 -3.77
N ASN A 61 -8.82 -11.46 -3.72
CA ASN A 61 -9.50 -10.95 -2.55
C ASN A 61 -9.10 -11.89 -1.41
N ASN A 62 -8.14 -11.48 -0.59
CA ASN A 62 -7.79 -12.26 0.58
C ASN A 62 -8.87 -11.99 1.63
N PHE A 63 -9.70 -13.00 1.85
CA PHE A 63 -10.64 -13.03 2.95
C PHE A 63 -9.93 -13.63 4.15
N TYR A 64 -9.83 -12.85 5.22
CA TYR A 64 -9.36 -13.32 6.51
C TYR A 64 -10.58 -13.49 7.42
N SER A 65 -10.70 -14.64 8.08
CA SER A 65 -11.69 -14.78 9.15
C SER A 65 -11.25 -13.92 10.33
N LEU A 66 -12.20 -13.42 11.14
CA LEU A 66 -11.84 -12.69 12.36
C LEU A 66 -11.02 -13.56 13.33
N SER A 67 -11.24 -14.88 13.32
CA SER A 67 -10.43 -15.87 14.05
C SER A 67 -8.95 -15.86 13.66
N ASP A 68 -8.67 -15.47 12.43
CA ASP A 68 -7.33 -15.45 11.85
C ASP A 68 -6.65 -14.11 12.15
N ILE A 69 -7.31 -13.19 12.86
CA ILE A 69 -6.70 -11.93 13.27
C ILE A 69 -6.02 -12.16 14.62
N LYS A 70 -4.73 -11.84 14.65
CA LYS A 70 -3.91 -11.90 15.86
C LYS A 70 -4.13 -10.67 16.70
N GLU A 71 -4.03 -9.52 16.06
CA GLU A 71 -3.98 -8.23 16.72
C GLU A 71 -4.34 -7.13 15.74
N ILE A 72 -5.05 -6.12 16.22
CA ILE A 72 -5.28 -4.88 15.49
C ILE A 72 -4.73 -3.73 16.30
N GLU A 73 -3.93 -2.89 15.64
CA GLU A 73 -3.24 -1.78 16.27
C GLU A 73 -3.50 -0.48 15.52
N PHE A 74 -3.87 0.56 16.25
CA PHE A 74 -3.93 1.92 15.73
C PHE A 74 -2.67 2.68 16.16
N LYS A 75 -1.86 3.12 15.19
CA LYS A 75 -0.72 4.00 15.42
C LYS A 75 -0.91 5.37 14.80
N SER A 76 -0.69 6.43 15.56
CA SER A 76 -0.60 7.78 15.01
C SER A 76 0.86 8.10 14.67
N LEU A 77 1.17 8.19 13.37
CA LEU A 77 2.50 8.62 12.94
C LEU A 77 2.65 10.13 13.14
N LYS A 78 3.66 10.49 13.93
CA LYS A 78 4.12 11.86 14.12
C LYS A 78 5.31 12.14 13.19
N GLY A 79 5.34 13.30 12.53
CA GLY A 79 6.47 13.70 11.67
C GLY A 79 6.04 14.35 10.35
N MET A 80 6.87 14.22 9.31
CA MET A 80 6.60 14.77 7.96
C MET A 80 5.55 13.97 7.18
N HIS A 81 5.36 12.70 7.53
CA HIS A 81 4.29 11.83 7.04
C HIS A 81 3.23 11.61 8.13
N LYS A 82 2.60 12.70 8.57
CA LYS A 82 1.51 12.62 9.56
C LYS A 82 0.37 11.77 9.00
N GLY A 83 -0.14 10.85 9.81
CA GLY A 83 -1.26 10.01 9.42
C GLY A 83 -1.65 9.03 10.51
N ASN A 84 -2.90 8.59 10.46
CA ASN A 84 -3.39 7.52 11.31
C ASN A 84 -3.25 6.22 10.56
N ILE A 85 -2.57 5.24 11.15
CA ILE A 85 -2.36 3.94 10.53
C ILE A 85 -3.09 2.88 11.33
N LEU A 86 -3.87 2.08 10.63
CA LEU A 86 -4.38 0.81 11.11
C LEU A 86 -3.43 -0.30 10.67
N ILE A 87 -2.91 -1.06 11.62
CA ILE A 87 -2.08 -2.23 11.38
C ILE A 87 -2.86 -3.47 11.81
N VAL A 88 -3.08 -4.39 10.89
CA VAL A 88 -3.74 -5.67 11.16
C VAL A 88 -2.71 -6.78 11.04
N TRP A 89 -2.54 -7.54 12.11
CA TRP A 89 -1.69 -8.71 12.17
C TRP A 89 -2.56 -9.96 12.06
N THR A 90 -2.28 -10.82 11.09
CA THR A 90 -3.05 -12.07 10.91
C THR A 90 -2.26 -13.27 11.41
N LYS A 91 -2.91 -14.15 12.19
CA LYS A 91 -2.47 -15.52 12.46
C LYS A 91 -2.54 -16.32 11.17
N TYR A 92 -1.46 -17.03 10.88
CA TYR A 92 -1.27 -17.80 9.66
C TYR A 92 -2.42 -18.70 9.21
N THR A 93 -2.64 -18.75 7.90
CA THR A 93 -3.36 -19.84 7.24
C THR A 93 -2.47 -20.69 6.31
N SER A 94 -1.26 -20.27 5.89
CA SER A 94 -0.47 -21.07 4.92
C SER A 94 1.06 -20.92 4.85
N SER A 95 1.71 -19.82 5.26
CA SER A 95 3.17 -19.63 5.07
C SER A 95 3.80 -19.05 6.33
N LYS A 96 4.83 -19.67 6.91
CA LYS A 96 5.43 -19.40 8.25
C LYS A 96 5.98 -17.96 8.57
N GLN A 97 5.64 -16.90 7.80
CA GLN A 97 5.84 -15.41 7.97
C GLN A 97 4.67 -14.48 8.47
N ASP A 98 4.70 -13.86 9.67
CA ASP A 98 3.54 -13.16 10.28
C ASP A 98 3.18 -12.01 9.33
N GLU A 99 2.00 -12.06 8.70
CA GLU A 99 1.62 -11.03 7.73
C GLU A 99 1.00 -9.85 8.46
N SER A 100 1.54 -8.65 8.20
CA SER A 100 0.97 -7.39 8.65
C SER A 100 0.47 -6.56 7.47
N PHE A 101 -0.67 -5.90 7.70
CA PHE A 101 -1.31 -5.02 6.75
C PHE A 101 -1.47 -3.64 7.35
N SER A 102 -0.82 -2.66 6.75
CA SER A 102 -0.95 -1.25 7.13
C SER A 102 -1.87 -0.49 6.16
N PHE A 103 -2.77 0.31 6.73
CA PHE A 103 -3.72 1.19 6.05
C PHE A 103 -3.68 2.58 6.64
N ASN A 104 -3.58 3.60 5.79
CA ASN A 104 -3.76 4.98 6.23
C ASN A 104 -5.26 5.28 6.31
N LEU A 105 -5.70 5.75 7.46
CA LEU A 105 -7.09 6.13 7.74
C LEU A 105 -7.21 7.62 8.01
N ARG A 106 -8.38 8.19 7.70
CA ARG A 106 -8.77 9.52 8.18
C ARG A 106 -9.23 9.45 9.64
N LYS A 107 -9.25 10.58 10.36
CA LYS A 107 -9.53 10.62 11.81
C LYS A 107 -10.95 10.10 12.13
N ASP A 108 -11.90 10.47 11.30
CA ASP A 108 -13.30 10.03 11.27
C ASP A 108 -13.43 8.51 11.05
N GLU A 109 -12.63 7.94 10.15
CA GLU A 109 -12.62 6.50 9.89
C GLU A 109 -12.02 5.72 11.07
N VAL A 110 -11.00 6.25 11.75
CA VAL A 110 -10.41 5.61 12.94
C VAL A 110 -11.44 5.39 14.04
N CYS A 111 -12.25 6.41 14.34
CA CYS A 111 -13.30 6.30 15.36
C CYS A 111 -14.32 5.24 14.96
N PHE A 112 -14.79 5.27 13.70
CA PHE A 112 -15.73 4.28 13.17
C PHE A 112 -15.19 2.85 13.23
N PHE A 113 -13.93 2.62 12.83
CA PHE A 113 -13.34 1.27 12.88
C PHE A 113 -13.10 0.81 14.32
N SER A 114 -12.61 1.67 15.20
CA SER A 114 -12.38 1.34 16.62
C SER A 114 -13.68 0.91 17.32
N GLU A 115 -14.78 1.65 17.11
CA GLU A 115 -16.09 1.28 17.68
C GLU A 115 -16.62 -0.05 17.14
N ASN A 116 -16.52 -0.28 15.82
CA ASN A 116 -17.02 -1.51 15.23
C ASN A 116 -16.17 -2.73 15.59
N LEU A 117 -14.85 -2.60 15.70
CA LEU A 117 -13.97 -3.69 16.14
C LEU A 117 -14.22 -4.06 17.62
N LYS A 118 -14.49 -3.07 18.47
CA LYS A 118 -14.92 -3.29 19.86
C LYS A 118 -16.25 -4.04 19.94
N LYS A 119 -17.23 -3.68 19.11
CA LYS A 119 -18.52 -4.39 19.01
C LYS A 119 -18.36 -5.85 18.59
N LEU A 120 -17.35 -6.14 17.75
CA LEU A 120 -17.01 -7.50 17.32
C LEU A 120 -16.16 -8.27 18.34
N GLY A 121 -15.84 -7.68 19.50
CA GLY A 121 -15.09 -8.34 20.56
C GLY A 121 -13.59 -8.52 20.25
N ILE A 122 -13.05 -7.75 19.31
CA ILE A 122 -11.63 -7.82 18.93
C ILE A 122 -10.84 -6.87 19.82
N GLU A 123 -9.77 -7.37 20.45
CA GLU A 123 -8.86 -6.54 21.23
C GLU A 123 -8.07 -5.61 20.30
N VAL A 124 -8.18 -4.31 20.57
CA VAL A 124 -7.52 -3.24 19.81
C VAL A 124 -6.46 -2.60 20.70
N LYS A 125 -5.23 -2.52 20.22
CA LYS A 125 -4.17 -1.74 20.89
C LYS A 125 -4.13 -0.33 20.31
N ASP A 126 -4.30 0.66 21.18
CA ASP A 126 -4.29 2.07 20.82
C ASP A 126 -2.99 2.72 21.28
N GLU A 127 -2.05 2.94 20.36
CA GLU A 127 -0.81 3.66 20.64
C GLU A 127 -0.89 5.11 20.15
N GLY A 128 -1.10 6.03 21.10
CA GLY A 128 -1.00 7.46 20.85
C GLY A 128 -2.27 8.14 20.32
N PHE A 129 -3.43 7.48 20.42
CA PHE A 129 -4.73 8.08 20.14
C PHE A 129 -5.43 8.53 21.43
N ASN A 130 -5.75 9.83 21.51
CA ASN A 130 -6.77 10.33 22.44
C ASN A 130 -8.08 10.46 21.65
N TYR A 131 -9.11 9.72 22.07
CA TYR A 131 -10.46 9.75 21.51
C TYR A 131 -11.26 10.98 21.97
N LEU A 132 -10.63 12.16 21.92
CA LEU A 132 -11.22 13.44 22.30
C LEU A 132 -11.35 14.38 21.09
#